data_AF-A0A7X7BVJ3-F1
#
_entry.id   AF-A0A7X7BVJ3-F1
#
_cell.length_a   1.000
_cell.length_b   1.000
_cell.length_c   1.000
_cell.angle_alpha   90.00
_cell.angle_beta   90.00
_cell.angle_gamma   90.00
#
_symmetry.space_group_name_H-M   'P 1'
#
loop_
_entity.id
_entity.type
_entity.pdbx_description
1 polymer ?
#
loop_
_entity_poly.entity_id
_entity_poly.type
_entity_poly.pdbx_seq_one_letter_code
_entity_poly.pdbx_strand_id
1 'polypeptide(L)'
;MLKFNMFVYYLGIILTTVGCVVGLPMLMFGENFIYEIGKYMVTMVVPFGFLLWFSGFTAYQLIRPNEYRKEDEDKVYHRQVPD
;
A
#
# COMPACT_ATOMS: atom_id res chain seq x y z
N MET A 1 -15.85 7.48 1.17
CA MET A 1 -14.59 7.77 0.43
C MET A 1 -13.37 7.33 1.23
N LEU A 2 -13.07 7.96 2.38
CA LEU A 2 -11.84 7.68 3.15
C LEU A 2 -11.67 6.21 3.60
N LYS A 3 -12.74 5.59 4.14
CA LYS A 3 -12.72 4.18 4.59
C LYS A 3 -12.52 3.18 3.44
N PHE A 4 -13.06 3.48 2.25
CA PHE A 4 -12.88 2.64 1.07
C PHE A 4 -11.44 2.73 0.54
N ASN A 5 -10.87 3.93 0.47
CA ASN A 5 -9.47 4.11 0.06
C ASN A 5 -8.50 3.44 1.02
N MET A 6 -8.79 3.50 2.32
CA MET A 6 -8.03 2.80 3.35
C MET A 6 -8.14 1.27 3.21
N PHE A 7 -9.32 0.74 2.86
CA PHE A 7 -9.48 -0.67 2.54
C PHE A 7 -8.65 -1.08 1.31
N VAL A 8 -8.74 -0.33 0.22
CA VAL A 8 -7.96 -0.57 -1.02
C VAL A 8 -6.46 -0.51 -0.75
N TYR A 9 -6.02 0.44 0.08
CA TYR A 9 -4.65 0.56 0.54
C TYR A 9 -4.15 -0.72 1.23
N TYR A 10 -4.86 -1.20 2.25
CA TYR A 10 -4.48 -2.43 2.96
C TYR A 10 -4.60 -3.68 2.10
N LEU A 11 -5.61 -3.75 1.22
CA LEU A 11 -5.76 -4.84 0.27
C LEU A 11 -4.55 -4.92 -0.67
N GLY A 12 -4.09 -3.78 -1.19
CA GLY A 12 -2.88 -3.71 -2.01
C GLY A 12 -1.63 -4.19 -1.28
N ILE A 13 -1.44 -3.80 -0.01
CA ILE A 13 -0.31 -4.28 0.81
C ILE A 13 -0.37 -5.79 0.96
N ILE A 14 -1.53 -6.34 1.30
CA ILE A 14 -1.71 -7.77 1.51
C ILE A 14 -1.40 -8.53 0.22
N LEU A 15 -1.97 -8.12 -0.91
CA LEU A 15 -1.74 -8.76 -2.21
C LEU A 15 -0.27 -8.71 -2.63
N THR A 16 0.40 -7.57 -2.44
CA THR A 16 1.83 -7.41 -2.75
C THR A 16 2.68 -8.29 -1.84
N THR A 17 2.39 -8.27 -0.53
CA THR A 17 3.17 -9.02 0.47
C THR A 17 3.01 -10.52 0.25
N VAL A 18 1.78 -11.01 0.09
CA VAL A 18 1.53 -12.43 -0.20
C VAL A 18 2.16 -12.83 -1.53
N GLY A 19 2.03 -11.99 -2.57
CA GLY A 19 2.64 -12.23 -3.88
C GLY A 19 4.16 -12.34 -3.81
N CYS A 20 4.83 -11.51 -3.02
CA CYS A 20 6.28 -11.61 -2.82
C CYS A 20 6.67 -12.78 -1.93
N VAL A 21 6.05 -12.92 -0.75
CA VAL A 21 6.40 -13.91 0.27
C VAL A 21 6.14 -15.34 -0.22
N VAL A 22 5.11 -15.55 -1.03
CA VAL A 22 4.80 -16.87 -1.60
C VAL A 22 5.40 -17.03 -2.99
N GLY A 23 5.30 -16.01 -3.85
CA GLY A 23 5.76 -16.09 -5.23
C GLY A 23 7.29 -16.19 -5.38
N LEU A 24 8.07 -15.50 -4.55
CA LEU A 24 9.54 -15.59 -4.62
C LEU A 24 10.06 -16.98 -4.22
N PRO A 25 9.65 -17.60 -3.10
CA PRO A 25 10.04 -18.98 -2.80
C PRO A 25 9.58 -19.97 -3.87
N MET A 26 8.38 -19.80 -4.42
CA MET A 26 7.90 -20.65 -5.52
C MET A 26 8.76 -20.54 -6.78
N LEU A 27 9.30 -19.36 -7.09
CA LEU A 27 10.26 -19.16 -8.18
C LEU A 27 11.65 -19.75 -7.88
N MET A 28 12.11 -19.67 -6.64
CA MET A 28 13.46 -20.09 -6.25
C MET A 28 13.58 -21.60 -6.02
N PHE A 29 12.53 -22.22 -5.48
CA PHE A 29 12.57 -23.63 -5.03
C PHE A 29 11.49 -24.50 -5.69
N GLY A 30 10.57 -23.92 -6.46
CA GLY A 30 9.51 -24.68 -7.12
C GLY A 30 9.99 -25.37 -8.39
N GLU A 31 9.53 -26.60 -8.59
CA GLU A 31 9.73 -27.34 -9.85
C GLU A 31 8.49 -27.25 -10.74
N ASN A 32 8.71 -27.17 -12.06
CA ASN A 32 7.70 -27.24 -13.12
C ASN A 32 6.47 -26.34 -12.85
N PHE A 33 5.38 -26.94 -12.38
CA PHE A 33 4.10 -26.28 -12.15
C PHE A 33 4.15 -25.20 -11.06
N ILE A 34 4.93 -25.40 -10.00
CA ILE A 34 5.03 -24.43 -8.90
C ILE A 34 5.83 -23.20 -9.36
N TYR A 35 6.85 -23.40 -10.19
CA TYR A 35 7.63 -22.32 -10.79
C TYR A 35 6.75 -21.43 -11.70
N GLU A 36 5.91 -22.04 -12.53
CA GLU A 36 4.94 -21.34 -13.38
C GLU A 36 4.01 -20.45 -12.55
N ILE A 37 3.46 -20.97 -11.46
CA ILE A 37 2.59 -20.20 -10.55
C ILE A 37 3.37 -19.07 -9.88
N GLY A 38 4.58 -19.34 -9.38
CA GLY A 38 5.44 -18.33 -8.76
C GLY A 38 5.73 -17.17 -9.72
N LYS A 39 6.00 -17.47 -10.98
CA LYS A 39 6.19 -16.49 -12.05
C LYS A 39 4.96 -15.59 -12.21
N TYR A 40 3.76 -16.15 -12.32
CA TYR A 40 2.53 -15.35 -12.41
C TYR A 40 2.25 -14.53 -11.15
N MET A 41 2.49 -15.08 -9.96
CA MET A 41 2.34 -14.34 -8.71
C MET A 41 3.25 -13.12 -8.66
N VAL A 42 4.53 -13.28 -8.97
CA VAL A 42 5.51 -12.18 -8.90
C VAL A 42 5.35 -11.18 -10.05
N THR A 43 4.99 -11.64 -11.26
CA THR A 43 4.92 -10.75 -12.44
C THR A 43 3.57 -10.08 -12.65
N MET A 44 2.48 -10.62 -12.09
CA MET A 44 1.14 -10.04 -12.24
C MET A 44 0.55 -9.59 -10.91
N VAL A 45 0.51 -10.48 -9.91
CA VAL A 45 -0.17 -10.20 -8.62
C VAL A 45 0.57 -9.13 -7.82
N VAL A 46 1.91 -9.19 -7.77
CA VAL A 46 2.71 -8.19 -7.06
C VAL A 46 2.58 -6.79 -7.66
N PRO A 47 2.76 -6.56 -8.98
CA PRO A 47 2.53 -5.25 -9.58
C PRO A 47 1.10 -4.74 -9.41
N PHE A 48 0.11 -5.63 -9.53
CA PHE A 48 -1.29 -5.25 -9.32
C PHE A 48 -1.57 -4.83 -7.88
N GLY A 49 -1.09 -5.61 -6.90
CA GLY A 49 -1.17 -5.26 -5.48
C GLY A 49 -0.50 -3.92 -5.18
N PHE A 50 0.68 -3.68 -5.78
CA PHE A 50 1.42 -2.44 -5.62
C PHE A 50 0.63 -1.24 -6.15
N LEU A 51 0.01 -1.37 -7.33
CA LEU A 51 -0.82 -0.31 -7.90
C LEU A 51 -2.05 0.00 -7.05
N LEU A 52 -2.71 -1.01 -6.49
CA LEU A 52 -3.82 -0.81 -5.55
C LEU A 52 -3.37 -0.12 -4.27
N TRP A 53 -2.24 -0.53 -3.71
CA TRP A 53 -1.66 0.11 -2.54
C TRP A 53 -1.32 1.58 -2.82
N PHE A 54 -0.60 1.84 -3.91
CA PHE A 54 -0.13 3.17 -4.28
C PHE A 54 -1.28 4.13 -4.58
N SER A 55 -2.30 3.65 -5.31
CA SER A 55 -3.50 4.45 -5.62
C SER A 55 -4.35 4.69 -4.36
N GLY A 56 -4.54 3.69 -3.51
CA GLY A 56 -5.23 3.83 -2.23
C GLY A 56 -4.53 4.82 -1.29
N PHE A 57 -3.20 4.76 -1.22
CA PHE A 57 -2.37 5.69 -0.45
C PHE A 57 -2.52 7.12 -0.96
N THR A 58 -2.35 7.32 -2.27
CA THR A 58 -2.44 8.64 -2.90
C THR A 58 -3.83 9.25 -2.71
N ALA A 59 -4.89 8.45 -2.91
CA ALA A 59 -6.25 8.90 -2.70
C ALA A 59 -6.54 9.24 -1.23
N TYR A 60 -5.96 8.51 -0.27
CA TYR A 60 -6.09 8.84 1.15
C TYR A 60 -5.41 10.19 1.48
N GLN A 61 -4.22 10.45 0.94
CA GLN A 61 -3.51 11.72 1.18
C GLN A 61 -4.19 12.91 0.50
N LEU A 62 -4.70 12.75 -0.72
CA LEU A 62 -5.35 13.83 -1.47
C LEU A 62 -6.75 14.17 -0.96
N ILE A 63 -7.48 13.18 -0.43
CA ILE A 63 -8.87 13.36 0.06
C ILE A 63 -8.88 13.65 1.58
N ARG A 64 -7.72 13.80 2.23
CA ARG A 64 -7.68 14.23 3.63
C ARG A 64 -8.38 15.59 3.76
N PRO A 65 -9.51 15.68 4.49
CA PRO A 65 -10.25 16.92 4.60
C PRO A 65 -9.42 17.97 5.34
N ASN A 66 -9.57 19.23 4.93
CA ASN A 66 -8.81 20.39 5.40
C ASN A 66 -8.89 20.63 6.93
N GLU A 67 -9.84 20.00 7.62
CA GLU A 67 -9.97 20.06 9.08
C GLU A 67 -8.78 19.42 9.81
N TYR A 68 -8.21 18.32 9.29
CA TYR A 68 -7.00 17.72 9.88
C TYR A 68 -5.72 18.50 9.50
N ARG A 69 -5.78 19.32 8.45
CA ARG A 69 -4.66 20.21 8.08
C ARG A 69 -4.53 21.35 9.08
N LYS A 70 -5.64 21.91 9.56
CA LYS A 70 -5.64 22.98 10.56
C LYS A 70 -5.10 22.52 11.91
N GLU A 71 -5.45 21.32 12.37
CA GLU A 71 -4.89 20.78 13.63
C GLU A 71 -3.38 20.55 13.58
N ASP A 72 -2.82 20.19 12.42
CA ASP A 72 -1.38 20.06 12.24
C ASP A 72 -0.69 21.43 12.10
N GLU A 73 -1.33 22.40 11.44
CA GLU A 73 -0.83 23.79 11.33
C GLU A 73 -0.80 24.51 12.69
N ASP A 74 -1.83 24.35 13.55
CA ASP A 74 -1.86 24.92 14.91
C ASP A 74 -0.77 24.31 15.81
N LYS A 75 -0.53 23.00 15.73
CA LYS A 75 0.54 22.33 16.49
C LYS A 75 1.95 22.78 16.07
N VAL A 76 2.13 23.15 14.80
CA VAL A 76 3.39 23.72 14.31
C VAL A 76 3.53 25.17 14.76
N TYR A 77 2.44 25.96 14.75
CA TYR A 77 2.45 27.35 15.21
C TYR A 77 2.79 27.46 16.70
N HIS A 78 2.17 26.63 17.56
CA HIS A 78 2.44 26.61 19.01
C HIS A 78 3.83 26.08 19.40
N ARG A 79 4.56 25.41 18.49
CA ARG A 79 5.97 25.06 18.72
C ARG A 79 6.94 26.20 18.38
N GLN A 80 6.53 27.14 17.53
CA GLN A 80 7.39 28.20 17.02
C GLN A 80 7.31 29.50 17.82
N VAL A 81 6.26 29.68 18.61
CA VAL A 81 6.15 30.78 19.56
C VAL A 81 6.51 30.22 20.94
N PRO A 82 7.69 30.54 21.50
CA PRO A 82 7.99 30.24 22.89
C PRO A 82 7.02 31.02 23.77
N ASP A 83 6.46 30.38 24.80
CA ASP A 83 5.68 31.04 25.86
C ASP A 83 6.45 32.21 26.49
#